data_AF-A0A522GQN1-F1
#
_entry.id   AF-A0A522GQN1-F1
#
_cell.length_a   1.000
_cell.length_b   1.000
_cell.length_c   1.000
_cell.angle_alpha   90.00
_cell.angle_beta   90.00
_cell.angle_gamma   90.00
#
_symmetry.space_group_name_H-M   'P 1'
#
loop_
_entity.id
_entity.type
_entity.pdbx_description
1 polymer ?
#
loop_
_entity_poly.entity_id
_entity_poly.type
_entity_poly.pdbx_seq_one_letter_code
_entity_poly.pdbx_strand_id
1 'polypeptide(L)'
;MTLAKQEASAAVSEGGILRPSGEKALLIDGKKASEVVLAEVTGEAAALIAKGVKPGIAVVLVGEDPASQVYVKSKSKAAQACGFHSVQYDLSAT
;
A
#
# COMPACT_ATOMS: atom_id res chain seq x y z
N MET A 1 -10.75 30.76 51.32
CA MET A 1 -11.17 29.37 51.07
C MET A 1 -10.63 28.99 49.70
N THR A 2 -9.44 28.38 49.65
CA THR A 2 -9.24 26.92 49.45
C THR A 2 -9.48 26.55 47.97
N LEU A 3 -8.49 26.50 47.08
CA LEU A 3 -7.36 25.56 46.90
C LEU A 3 -7.74 24.12 46.47
N ALA A 4 -6.90 23.59 45.54
CA ALA A 4 -6.87 22.22 44.98
C ALA A 4 -7.98 21.90 43.94
N LYS A 5 -7.75 21.26 42.78
CA LYS A 5 -6.61 20.49 42.22
C LYS A 5 -6.47 20.74 40.70
N GLN A 6 -5.36 20.59 39.95
CA GLN A 6 -4.11 19.80 40.10
C GLN A 6 -4.25 18.33 39.58
N GLU A 7 -3.78 17.89 38.40
CA GLU A 7 -2.86 18.46 37.37
C GLU A 7 -3.22 17.99 35.93
N ALA A 8 -2.47 18.50 34.94
CA ALA A 8 -2.27 17.88 33.62
C ALA A 8 -1.65 16.47 33.71
N SER A 9 -1.91 15.60 32.73
CA SER A 9 -1.13 14.39 32.51
C SER A 9 -0.83 14.19 31.03
N ALA A 10 0.41 14.47 30.65
CA ALA A 10 1.01 13.84 29.49
C ALA A 10 1.39 12.41 29.89
N ALA A 11 0.96 11.43 29.10
CA ALA A 11 1.43 10.06 29.17
C ALA A 11 1.94 9.65 27.79
N VAL A 12 3.15 10.11 27.44
CA VAL A 12 3.93 9.46 26.39
C VAL A 12 4.38 8.11 26.95
N SER A 13 3.84 7.02 26.41
CA SER A 13 4.23 5.67 26.79
C SER A 13 5.26 5.13 25.79
N GLU A 14 6.49 5.64 25.89
CA GLU A 14 7.65 4.89 25.39
C GLU A 14 7.91 3.68 26.30
N GLY A 15 8.30 2.55 25.72
CA GLY A 15 8.77 1.37 26.46
C GLY A 15 7.91 0.12 26.28
N GLY A 16 8.25 -0.69 25.27
CA GLY A 16 7.51 -1.93 25.03
C GLY A 16 7.92 -2.73 23.80
N ILE A 17 9.23 -2.99 23.58
CA ILE A 17 9.62 -4.11 22.71
C ILE A 17 9.23 -5.39 23.44
N LEU A 18 8.04 -5.90 23.11
CA LEU A 18 7.45 -7.11 23.68
C LEU A 18 8.42 -8.28 23.53
N ARG A 19 8.74 -8.95 24.65
CA ARG A 19 9.38 -10.27 24.65
C ARG A 19 8.28 -11.35 24.64
N PRO A 20 8.07 -12.08 23.53
CA PRO A 20 7.07 -13.13 23.49
C PRO A 20 7.59 -14.40 24.19
N SER A 21 7.24 -14.58 25.47
CA SER A 21 7.14 -15.90 26.09
C SER A 21 5.73 -16.44 25.85
N GLY A 22 5.43 -16.78 24.59
CA GLY A 22 4.10 -17.21 24.13
C GLY A 22 4.11 -17.48 22.62
N GLU A 23 3.72 -18.69 22.23
CA GLU A 23 4.11 -19.31 20.96
C GLU A 23 3.20 -18.94 19.76
N LYS A 24 3.30 -17.71 19.25
CA LYS A 24 3.08 -17.39 17.82
C LYS A 24 3.47 -15.96 17.46
N ALA A 25 4.19 -15.82 16.34
CA ALA A 25 4.39 -14.52 15.70
C ALA A 25 3.06 -13.98 15.15
N LEU A 26 2.85 -12.67 15.27
CA LEU A 26 1.73 -11.98 14.63
C LEU A 26 1.95 -11.98 13.11
N LEU A 27 1.17 -12.78 12.38
CA LEU A 27 1.23 -12.78 10.91
C LEU A 27 0.58 -11.50 10.37
N ILE A 28 1.38 -10.63 9.77
CA ILE A 28 0.90 -9.43 9.08
C ILE A 28 0.29 -9.87 7.74
N ASP A 29 -1.03 -9.73 7.62
CA ASP A 29 -1.79 -10.08 6.41
C ASP A 29 -1.64 -8.99 5.33
N GLY A 30 -0.53 -9.07 4.58
CA GLY A 30 -0.24 -8.14 3.49
C GLY A 30 -1.29 -8.14 2.36
N LYS A 31 -2.08 -9.20 2.21
CA LYS A 31 -3.18 -9.26 1.23
C LYS A 31 -4.30 -8.32 1.64
N LYS A 32 -4.78 -8.41 2.89
CA LYS A 32 -5.79 -7.48 3.42
C LYS A 32 -5.31 -6.03 3.39
N ALA A 33 -4.05 -5.77 3.75
CA ALA A 33 -3.47 -4.44 3.64
C ALA A 33 -3.49 -3.91 2.19
N SER A 34 -3.13 -4.75 1.21
CA SER A 34 -3.18 -4.37 -0.20
C SER A 34 -4.60 -4.12 -0.72
N GLU A 35 -5.59 -4.85 -0.23
CA GLU A 35 -7.00 -4.65 -0.61
C GLU A 35 -7.55 -3.31 -0.13
N VAL A 36 -7.19 -2.88 1.10
CA VAL A 36 -7.54 -1.55 1.64
C VAL A 36 -6.92 -0.43 0.80
N VAL A 37 -5.60 -0.48 0.56
CA VAL A 37 -4.89 0.54 -0.23
C VAL A 37 -5.41 0.62 -1.67
N LEU A 38 -5.73 -0.52 -2.31
CA LEU A 38 -6.32 -0.53 -3.65
C LEU A 38 -7.71 0.11 -3.68
N ALA A 39 -8.53 -0.08 -2.65
CA ALA A 39 -9.84 0.55 -2.56
C ALA A 39 -9.74 2.09 -2.43
N GLU A 40 -8.83 2.58 -1.57
CA GLU A 40 -8.54 4.01 -1.40
C GLU A 40 -8.06 4.65 -2.71
N VAL A 41 -7.03 4.07 -3.34
CA VAL A 41 -6.45 4.54 -4.60
C VAL A 41 -7.48 4.51 -5.74
N THR A 42 -8.39 3.53 -5.77
CA THR A 42 -9.48 3.48 -6.76
C THR A 42 -10.46 4.64 -6.57
N GLY A 43 -10.79 4.99 -5.33
CA GLY A 43 -11.65 6.15 -5.02
C GLY A 43 -11.02 7.48 -5.43
N GLU A 44 -9.74 7.68 -5.11
CA GLU A 44 -9.00 8.88 -5.52
C GLU A 44 -8.86 8.99 -7.05
N ALA A 45 -8.56 7.87 -7.73
CA ALA A 45 -8.45 7.84 -9.17
C ALA A 45 -9.79 8.14 -9.87
N ALA A 46 -10.92 7.64 -9.33
CA ALA A 46 -12.25 8.01 -9.83
C ALA A 46 -12.51 9.52 -9.69
N ALA A 47 -12.08 10.14 -8.57
CA ALA A 47 -12.20 11.59 -8.36
C ALA A 47 -11.29 12.43 -9.27
N LEU A 48 -10.14 11.89 -9.71
CA LEU A 48 -9.28 12.51 -10.72
C LEU A 48 -9.86 12.35 -12.13
N ILE A 49 -10.37 11.17 -12.47
CA ILE A 49 -11.02 10.88 -13.76
C ILE A 49 -12.26 11.77 -13.96
N ALA A 50 -13.04 12.01 -12.90
CA ALA A 50 -14.16 12.96 -12.92
C ALA A 50 -13.73 14.42 -13.20
N LYS A 51 -12.47 14.77 -12.94
CA LYS A 51 -11.86 16.08 -13.28
C LYS A 51 -11.18 16.07 -14.66
N GLY A 52 -11.34 15.00 -15.45
CA GLY A 52 -10.71 14.83 -16.76
C GLY A 52 -9.26 14.35 -16.73
N VAL A 53 -8.68 14.08 -15.55
CA VAL A 53 -7.30 13.59 -15.41
C VAL A 53 -7.32 12.10 -15.18
N LYS A 54 -6.85 11.31 -16.16
CA LYS A 54 -6.71 9.85 -16.01
C LYS A 54 -5.29 9.49 -15.56
N PRO A 55 -5.09 8.95 -14.34
CA PRO A 55 -3.80 8.43 -13.92
C PRO A 55 -3.34 7.29 -14.83
N GLY A 56 -2.04 7.12 -15.01
CA GLY A 56 -1.48 6.07 -15.86
C GLY A 56 -0.18 5.51 -15.33
N ILE A 57 0.13 4.28 -15.73
CA ILE A 57 1.39 3.60 -15.43
C ILE A 57 1.95 2.97 -16.72
N ALA A 58 3.24 3.18 -16.97
CA ALA A 58 4.00 2.43 -17.96
C ALA A 58 4.86 1.41 -17.22
N VAL A 59 4.78 0.14 -17.64
CA VAL A 59 5.60 -0.95 -17.09
C VAL A 59 6.52 -1.44 -18.20
N VAL A 60 7.82 -1.46 -17.95
CA VAL A 60 8.83 -1.99 -18.89
C VAL A 60 9.39 -3.28 -18.33
N LEU A 61 9.32 -4.36 -19.10
CA LEU A 61 10.00 -5.62 -18.84
C LEU A 61 11.14 -5.77 -19.86
N VAL A 62 12.31 -6.21 -19.41
CA VAL A 62 13.45 -6.51 -20.28
C VAL A 62 13.88 -7.96 -20.06
N GLY A 63 13.93 -8.74 -21.13
CA GLY A 63 14.19 -10.18 -21.07
C GLY A 63 13.00 -11.01 -20.56
N GLU A 64 13.28 -12.28 -20.27
CA GLU A 64 12.24 -13.32 -20.11
C GLU A 64 12.20 -13.94 -18.70
N ASP A 65 12.71 -13.24 -17.67
CA ASP A 65 12.72 -13.76 -16.30
C ASP A 65 11.28 -14.10 -15.81
N PRO A 66 11.00 -15.37 -15.45
CA PRO A 66 9.65 -15.81 -15.07
C PRO A 66 9.10 -15.10 -13.83
N ALA A 67 9.97 -14.75 -12.86
CA ALA A 67 9.53 -14.03 -11.66
C ALA A 67 9.11 -12.60 -12.00
N SER A 68 9.91 -11.90 -12.82
CA SER A 68 9.63 -10.55 -13.30
C SER A 68 8.33 -10.49 -14.11
N GLN A 69 8.03 -11.47 -14.96
CA GLN A 69 6.74 -11.56 -15.66
C GLN A 69 5.55 -11.59 -14.70
N VAL A 70 5.62 -12.37 -13.61
CA VAL A 70 4.54 -12.46 -12.62
C VAL A 70 4.35 -11.13 -11.88
N TYR A 71 5.45 -10.49 -11.48
CA TYR A 71 5.40 -9.16 -10.85
C TYR A 71 4.84 -8.08 -11.76
N VAL A 72 5.25 -8.05 -13.04
CA VAL A 72 4.74 -7.11 -14.05
C VAL A 72 3.24 -7.32 -14.29
N LYS A 73 2.80 -8.57 -14.49
CA LYS A 73 1.36 -8.90 -14.63
C LYS A 73 0.54 -8.46 -13.42
N SER A 74 1.07 -8.62 -12.21
CA SER A 74 0.40 -8.16 -10.98
C SER A 74 0.25 -6.63 -10.94
N LYS A 75 1.32 -5.88 -11.28
CA LYS A 75 1.29 -4.41 -11.36
C LYS A 75 0.30 -3.90 -12.42
N SER A 76 0.34 -4.44 -13.63
CA SER A 76 -0.58 -4.08 -14.71
C SER A 76 -2.04 -4.37 -14.32
N LYS A 77 -2.31 -5.52 -13.68
CA LYS A 77 -3.65 -5.88 -13.20
C LYS A 77 -4.16 -4.96 -12.09
N ALA A 78 -3.31 -4.60 -11.12
CA ALA A 78 -3.65 -3.67 -10.05
C ALA A 78 -4.01 -2.28 -10.61
N ALA A 79 -3.20 -1.75 -11.54
CA ALA A 79 -3.46 -0.47 -12.17
C ALA A 79 -4.77 -0.47 -12.99
N GLN A 80 -5.04 -1.54 -13.74
CA GLN A 80 -6.31 -1.71 -14.46
C GLN A 80 -7.52 -1.77 -13.51
N ALA A 81 -7.39 -2.45 -12.36
CA ALA A 81 -8.45 -2.51 -11.35
C ALA A 81 -8.79 -1.12 -10.76
N CYS A 82 -7.78 -0.26 -10.56
CA CYS A 82 -7.98 1.13 -10.13
C CYS A 82 -8.46 2.07 -11.27
N GLY A 83 -8.68 1.56 -12.49
CA GLY A 83 -9.13 2.35 -13.64
C GLY A 83 -8.04 3.14 -14.37
N PHE A 84 -6.75 2.91 -14.06
CA PHE A 84 -5.64 3.66 -14.63
C PHE A 84 -5.44 3.33 -16.12
N HIS A 85 -4.78 4.23 -16.86
CA HIS A 85 -4.23 3.91 -18.17
C HIS A 85 -2.94 3.09 -18.01
N SER A 86 -3.01 1.77 -18.24
CA SER A 86 -1.85 0.88 -18.16
C SER A 86 -1.25 0.66 -19.55
N VAL A 87 0.06 0.84 -19.68
CA VAL A 87 0.85 0.48 -20.86
C VAL A 87 1.95 -0.48 -20.42
N GLN A 88 2.18 -1.55 -21.20
CA GLN A 88 3.28 -2.48 -20.97
C GLN A 88 4.18 -2.52 -22.21
N TYR A 89 5.49 -2.49 -21.97
CA TYR A 89 6.54 -2.62 -22.98
C TYR A 89 7.41 -3.82 -22.61
N ASP A 90 7.37 -4.86 -23.43
CA ASP A 90 8.26 -6.01 -23.31
C ASP A 90 9.40 -5.85 -24.32
N LEU A 91 10.63 -5.80 -23.83
CA LEU A 91 11.86 -5.59 -24.61
C LEU A 91 12.76 -6.82 -24.52
N SER A 92 13.42 -7.19 -25.62
CA SER A 92 14.45 -8.23 -25.60
C SER A 92 15.65 -7.79 -24.76
N ALA A 93 16.27 -8.72 -24.04
CA ALA A 93 17.59 -8.52 -23.48
C ALA A 93 18.65 -8.67 -24.59
N THR A 94 19.69 -7.84 -24.53
CA THR A 94 20.86 -7.84 -25.44
C THR A 94 22.07 -8.41 -24.71
#